data_AF-A0A0S7BKF9-F1
#
_entry.id   AF-A0A0S7BKF9-F1
#
_cell.length_a   1.000
_cell.length_b   1.000
_cell.length_c   1.000
_cell.angle_alpha   90.00
_cell.angle_beta   90.00
_cell.angle_gamma   90.00
#
_symmetry.space_group_name_H-M   'P 1'
#
loop_
_entity.id
_entity.type
_entity.pdbx_description
1 polymer ?
#
loop_
_entity_poly.entity_id
_entity_poly.type
_entity_poly.pdbx_seq_one_letter_code
_entity_poly.pdbx_strand_id
1 'polypeptide(L)'
;MSTNEKFIKISFPSITRVLGEGFNKTAENLYLLVLPVMIDLLIWLGPRLRIYELFHNEIDAIFTELNKNAPQELSMQIGSLYDSMVLLIRDLNLTSMLGSIPFSIPALFGGMILPGSPLPGMRTIEINSFFTGLILVIILGIIGLVLGIFYYSIIGQTCAYSRGKLTFRKFLKNASNIVLMLLALFAAGLVLLLPVSCLFTLLAFISISVAQVISLILFLGLAWLIIPLFFTPHAILLSDFRLMDAIKLSWRMSRWLSGPTSFFIIACVILFQGLNLIWTIPSSDSWLLLIGIFGHAFISTALICASFILYQQNLKWLVENAEIIKKGFFRK
;
A
#
# COMPACT_ATOMS: atom_id res chain seq x y z
N MET A 1 -56.36 13.73 2.13
CA MET A 1 -55.16 14.54 1.83
C MET A 1 -53.95 13.61 1.89
N SER A 2 -53.50 13.09 0.75
CA SER A 2 -52.27 12.32 0.66
C SER A 2 -51.09 13.29 0.65
N THR A 3 -50.34 13.32 1.75
CA THR A 3 -49.04 13.96 1.81
C THR A 3 -48.14 13.26 0.81
N ASN A 4 -47.89 13.93 -0.32
CA ASN A 4 -46.98 13.49 -1.36
C ASN A 4 -45.56 13.63 -0.81
N GLU A 5 -45.10 12.65 -0.01
CA GLU A 5 -43.73 12.58 0.46
C GLU A 5 -42.80 12.51 -0.75
N LYS A 6 -42.18 13.65 -1.07
CA LYS A 6 -41.11 13.68 -2.08
C LYS A 6 -39.94 12.86 -1.53
N PHE A 7 -39.83 11.61 -2.01
CA PHE A 7 -38.64 10.80 -1.79
C PHE A 7 -37.43 11.53 -2.40
N ILE A 8 -36.59 12.13 -1.56
CA ILE A 8 -35.32 12.70 -1.99
C ILE A 8 -34.38 11.53 -2.27
N LYS A 9 -34.13 11.24 -3.55
CA LYS A 9 -33.16 10.20 -3.95
C LYS A 9 -31.75 10.70 -3.66
N ILE A 10 -31.17 10.24 -2.56
CA ILE A 10 -29.78 10.51 -2.21
C ILE A 10 -28.91 9.51 -2.96
N SER A 11 -28.18 9.96 -3.99
CA SER A 11 -27.26 9.10 -4.75
C SER A 11 -25.82 9.22 -4.23
N PHE A 12 -25.17 8.08 -4.01
CA PHE A 12 -23.75 8.04 -3.71
C PHE A 12 -22.90 8.41 -4.95
N PRO A 13 -21.66 8.89 -4.74
CA PRO A 13 -20.69 9.06 -5.82
C PRO A 13 -20.54 7.80 -6.67
N SER A 14 -20.59 7.94 -8.00
CA SER A 14 -20.42 6.81 -8.92
C SER A 14 -18.95 6.41 -9.02
N ILE A 15 -18.63 5.19 -8.61
CA ILE A 15 -17.26 4.68 -8.55
C ILE A 15 -16.62 4.57 -9.93
N THR A 16 -17.36 4.11 -10.94
CA THR A 16 -16.86 4.02 -12.32
C THR A 16 -16.52 5.40 -12.87
N ARG A 17 -17.35 6.41 -12.57
CA ARG A 17 -17.08 7.80 -12.95
C ARG A 17 -15.84 8.34 -12.25
N VAL A 18 -15.70 8.08 -10.95
CA VAL A 18 -14.53 8.54 -10.17
C VAL A 18 -13.23 7.90 -10.66
N LEU A 19 -13.24 6.62 -11.00
CA LEU A 19 -12.09 5.97 -11.64
C LEU A 19 -11.77 6.66 -12.98
N GLY A 20 -12.75 6.83 -13.86
CA GLY A 20 -12.56 7.54 -15.13
C GLY A 20 -12.01 8.97 -14.96
N GLU A 21 -12.51 9.72 -13.97
CA GLU A 21 -12.00 11.05 -13.64
C GLU A 21 -10.52 11.00 -13.18
N GLY A 22 -10.12 9.99 -12.40
CA GLY A 22 -8.72 9.79 -11.99
C GLY A 22 -7.77 9.49 -13.15
N PHE A 23 -8.21 8.63 -14.09
CA PHE A 23 -7.48 8.36 -15.33
C PHE A 23 -7.35 9.61 -16.21
N ASN A 24 -8.45 10.33 -16.43
CA ASN A 24 -8.44 11.58 -17.21
C ASN A 24 -7.54 12.64 -16.56
N LYS A 25 -7.61 12.81 -15.24
CA LYS A 25 -6.74 13.77 -14.54
C LYS A 25 -5.26 13.43 -14.67
N THR A 26 -4.92 12.15 -14.67
CA THR A 26 -3.54 11.70 -14.87
C THR A 26 -3.09 11.97 -16.30
N ALA A 27 -3.93 11.69 -17.30
CA ALA A 27 -3.63 11.97 -18.71
C ALA A 27 -3.45 13.47 -18.99
N GLU A 28 -4.19 14.34 -18.30
CA GLU A 28 -4.02 15.79 -18.38
C GLU A 28 -2.74 16.30 -17.68
N ASN A 29 -2.14 15.50 -16.79
CA ASN A 29 -1.01 15.90 -15.94
C ASN A 29 0.12 14.86 -16.00
N LEU A 30 0.60 14.54 -17.21
CA LEU A 30 1.63 13.50 -17.42
C LEU A 30 2.95 13.76 -16.68
N TYR A 31 3.23 15.01 -16.26
CA TYR A 31 4.40 15.33 -15.44
C TYR A 31 4.41 14.59 -14.09
N LEU A 32 3.24 14.14 -13.60
CA LEU A 32 3.13 13.35 -12.38
C LEU A 32 3.85 11.99 -12.52
N LEU A 33 3.98 11.46 -13.74
CA LEU A 33 4.61 10.15 -13.99
C LEU A 33 6.13 10.18 -13.83
N VAL A 34 6.74 11.37 -13.88
CA VAL A 34 8.20 11.53 -13.87
C VAL A 34 8.81 10.87 -12.64
N LEU A 35 8.23 11.12 -11.46
CA LEU A 35 8.81 10.65 -10.20
C LEU A 35 8.72 9.11 -10.03
N PRO A 36 7.55 8.46 -10.22
CA PRO A 36 7.47 6.99 -10.30
C PRO A 36 8.43 6.36 -11.31
N VAL A 37 8.47 6.89 -12.54
CA VAL A 37 9.34 6.37 -13.60
C VAL A 37 10.81 6.50 -13.22
N MET A 38 11.22 7.65 -12.67
CA MET A 38 12.61 7.84 -12.22
C MET A 38 13.02 6.86 -11.14
N ILE A 39 12.14 6.57 -10.17
CA ILE A 39 12.44 5.58 -9.12
C ILE A 39 12.54 4.18 -9.71
N ASP A 40 11.63 3.78 -10.59
CA ASP A 40 11.72 2.47 -11.24
C ASP A 40 12.99 2.32 -12.07
N LEU A 41 13.37 3.35 -12.83
CA LEU A 41 14.64 3.35 -13.57
C LEU A 41 15.84 3.28 -12.64
N LEU A 42 15.81 3.97 -11.50
CA LEU A 42 16.87 3.91 -10.50
C LEU A 42 16.99 2.51 -9.88
N ILE A 43 15.88 1.85 -9.56
CA ILE A 43 15.87 0.50 -9.00
C ILE A 43 16.32 -0.53 -10.04
N TRP A 44 15.87 -0.37 -11.29
CA TRP A 44 16.09 -1.33 -12.38
C TRP A 44 17.49 -1.25 -13.01
N LEU A 45 18.00 -0.04 -13.25
CA LEU A 45 19.27 0.22 -13.94
C LEU A 45 20.40 0.60 -12.97
N GLY A 46 20.08 0.90 -11.71
CA GLY A 46 21.06 1.28 -10.69
C GLY A 46 21.87 0.10 -10.15
N PRO A 47 22.88 0.37 -9.29
CA PRO A 47 23.66 -0.68 -8.66
C PRO A 47 22.77 -1.57 -7.78
N ARG A 48 23.01 -2.88 -7.82
CA ARG A 48 22.32 -3.84 -6.96
C ARG A 48 23.03 -3.93 -5.63
N LEU A 49 22.32 -3.62 -4.56
CA LEU A 49 22.82 -3.72 -3.19
C LEU A 49 22.27 -5.01 -2.59
N ARG A 50 23.14 -6.00 -2.36
CA ARG A 50 22.75 -7.37 -1.99
C ARG A 50 23.21 -7.70 -0.56
N ILE A 51 22.45 -8.55 0.11
CA ILE A 51 22.67 -8.99 1.51
C ILE A 51 22.67 -10.52 1.63
N TYR A 52 22.98 -11.21 0.54
CA TYR A 52 22.95 -12.66 0.51
C TYR A 52 24.04 -13.26 1.37
N GLU A 53 25.27 -12.76 1.22
CA GLU A 53 26.41 -13.23 2.02
C GLU A 53 26.22 -12.98 3.52
N LEU A 54 25.41 -11.98 3.89
CA LEU A 54 25.13 -11.60 5.27
C LEU A 54 24.16 -12.53 6.00
N PHE A 55 23.25 -13.20 5.28
CA PHE A 55 22.15 -13.95 5.92
C PHE A 55 22.03 -15.42 5.49
N HIS A 56 22.68 -15.85 4.40
CA HIS A 56 22.53 -17.23 3.91
C HIS A 56 22.93 -18.27 4.97
N ASN A 57 24.06 -18.09 5.66
CA ASN A 57 24.53 -19.03 6.67
C ASN A 57 23.60 -19.09 7.89
N GLU A 58 23.08 -17.94 8.32
CA GLU A 58 22.15 -17.81 9.45
C GLU A 58 20.82 -18.49 9.12
N ILE A 59 20.35 -18.36 7.89
CA ILE A 59 19.14 -19.02 7.41
C ILE A 59 19.35 -20.53 7.37
N ASP A 60 20.44 -21.00 6.80
CA ASP A 60 20.76 -22.42 6.75
C ASP A 60 20.79 -23.01 8.17
N ALA A 61 21.42 -22.32 9.12
CA ALA A 61 21.49 -22.74 10.51
C ALA A 61 20.10 -22.78 11.19
N ILE A 62 19.30 -21.71 11.04
CA ILE A 62 17.96 -21.62 11.63
C ILE A 62 17.04 -22.72 11.07
N PHE A 63 17.02 -22.90 9.75
CA PHE A 63 16.13 -23.87 9.11
C PHE A 63 16.56 -25.32 9.34
N THR A 64 17.87 -25.57 9.47
CA THR A 64 18.38 -26.90 9.89
C THR A 64 17.89 -27.25 11.30
N GLU A 65 17.98 -26.31 12.25
CA GLU A 65 17.53 -26.54 13.62
C GLU A 65 16.00 -26.64 13.73
N LEU A 66 15.26 -25.83 12.97
CA LEU A 66 13.80 -25.93 12.90
C LEU A 66 13.35 -27.28 12.35
N ASN A 67 13.96 -27.75 11.25
CA ASN A 67 13.58 -29.02 10.63
C ASN A 67 13.89 -30.23 11.54
N LYS A 68 14.95 -30.13 12.35
CA LYS A 68 15.32 -31.18 13.33
C LYS A 68 14.29 -31.34 14.45
N ASN A 69 13.68 -30.25 14.90
CA ASN A 69 12.77 -30.23 16.04
C ASN A 69 11.28 -30.23 15.64
N ALA A 70 10.99 -30.13 14.34
CA ALA A 70 9.62 -30.08 13.84
C ALA A 70 8.98 -31.46 13.68
N PRO A 71 7.66 -31.58 13.95
CA PRO A 71 6.86 -32.73 13.51
C PRO A 71 7.04 -33.02 12.03
N GLN A 72 7.08 -34.30 11.66
CA GLN A 72 7.34 -34.74 10.28
C GLN A 72 6.32 -34.19 9.27
N GLU A 73 5.09 -33.94 9.73
CA GLU A 73 4.00 -33.32 8.97
C GLU A 73 4.30 -31.87 8.54
N LEU A 74 5.18 -31.16 9.25
CA LEU A 74 5.57 -29.78 8.96
C LEU A 74 6.86 -29.67 8.14
N SER A 75 7.63 -30.76 7.98
CA SER A 75 8.94 -30.73 7.32
C SER A 75 8.87 -30.23 5.87
N MET A 76 7.83 -30.63 5.12
CA MET A 76 7.60 -30.13 3.75
C MET A 76 7.32 -28.62 3.72
N GLN A 77 6.58 -28.10 4.70
CA GLN A 77 6.26 -26.67 4.78
C GLN A 77 7.51 -25.86 5.14
N ILE A 78 8.34 -26.39 6.04
CA ILE A 78 9.63 -25.78 6.42
C ILE A 78 10.58 -25.73 5.21
N GLY A 79 10.67 -26.80 4.42
CA GLY A 79 11.46 -26.81 3.19
C GLY A 79 10.99 -25.78 2.16
N SER A 80 9.68 -25.69 1.94
CA SER A 80 9.09 -24.67 1.05
C SER A 80 9.36 -23.23 1.52
N LEU A 81 9.30 -22.99 2.83
CA LEU A 81 9.65 -21.70 3.43
C LEU A 81 11.14 -21.39 3.29
N TYR A 82 12.02 -22.38 3.47
CA TYR A 82 13.45 -22.24 3.27
C TYR A 82 13.78 -21.81 1.83
N ASP A 83 13.26 -22.55 0.83
CA ASP A 83 13.49 -22.22 -0.59
C ASP A 83 13.01 -20.80 -0.92
N SER A 84 11.85 -20.41 -0.37
CA SER A 84 11.30 -19.07 -0.54
C SER A 84 12.18 -17.99 0.09
N MET A 85 12.75 -18.23 1.28
CA MET A 85 13.65 -17.29 1.95
C MET A 85 14.98 -17.15 1.22
N VAL A 86 15.56 -18.27 0.75
CA VAL A 86 16.80 -18.26 -0.03
C VAL A 86 16.60 -17.50 -1.33
N LEU A 87 15.51 -17.75 -2.06
CA LEU A 87 15.17 -17.00 -3.27
C LEU A 87 15.01 -15.50 -2.99
N LEU A 88 14.30 -15.16 -1.91
CA LEU A 88 14.08 -13.77 -1.53
C LEU A 88 15.41 -13.06 -1.28
N ILE A 89 16.28 -13.60 -0.43
CA ILE A 89 17.53 -12.92 -0.08
C ILE A 89 18.56 -12.93 -1.20
N ARG A 90 18.55 -13.96 -2.05
CA ARG A 90 19.44 -14.04 -3.20
C ARG A 90 19.19 -12.91 -4.19
N ASP A 91 17.92 -12.62 -4.47
CA ASP A 91 17.52 -11.75 -5.57
C ASP A 91 16.93 -10.41 -5.07
N LEU A 92 16.95 -10.16 -3.76
CA LEU A 92 16.58 -8.88 -3.15
C LEU A 92 17.64 -7.82 -3.40
N ASN A 93 17.19 -6.70 -3.95
CA ASN A 93 17.98 -5.49 -4.12
C ASN A 93 17.55 -4.47 -3.06
N LEU A 94 18.45 -4.02 -2.19
CA LEU A 94 18.10 -3.05 -1.13
C LEU A 94 17.61 -1.72 -1.70
N THR A 95 17.96 -1.34 -2.93
CA THR A 95 17.42 -0.12 -3.55
C THR A 95 15.90 -0.17 -3.73
N SER A 96 15.31 -1.37 -3.81
CA SER A 96 13.86 -1.58 -3.85
C SER A 96 13.15 -1.08 -2.58
N MET A 97 13.88 -0.83 -1.48
CA MET A 97 13.33 -0.23 -0.25
C MET A 97 12.81 1.19 -0.45
N LEU A 98 13.19 1.87 -1.54
CA LEU A 98 12.61 3.15 -1.95
C LEU A 98 11.10 3.06 -2.22
N GLY A 99 10.60 1.86 -2.56
CA GLY A 99 9.20 1.61 -2.91
C GLY A 99 8.49 0.61 -1.98
N SER A 100 9.09 0.20 -0.85
CA SER A 100 8.57 -0.88 0.01
C SER A 100 7.71 -0.42 1.19
N ILE A 101 7.83 0.85 1.61
CA ILE A 101 7.09 1.40 2.74
C ILE A 101 5.74 1.94 2.26
N PRO A 102 4.62 1.70 2.96
CA PRO A 102 3.35 2.32 2.59
C PRO A 102 3.45 3.85 2.44
N PHE A 103 2.83 4.41 1.41
CA PHE A 103 2.96 5.82 0.98
C PHE A 103 4.35 6.23 0.47
N SER A 104 5.26 5.29 0.20
CA SER A 104 6.40 5.54 -0.68
C SER A 104 5.93 5.81 -2.11
N ILE A 105 6.86 6.19 -2.99
CA ILE A 105 6.54 6.32 -4.41
C ILE A 105 6.09 4.95 -4.94
N PRO A 106 4.95 4.86 -5.64
CA PRO A 106 4.57 3.64 -6.33
C PRO A 106 5.62 3.33 -7.40
N ALA A 107 6.30 2.20 -7.23
CA ALA A 107 7.33 1.71 -8.14
C ALA A 107 6.98 0.27 -8.51
N LEU A 108 7.06 -0.08 -9.79
CA LEU A 108 6.84 -1.43 -10.28
C LEU A 108 7.78 -2.41 -9.58
N PHE A 109 9.02 -1.98 -9.32
CA PHE A 109 10.02 -2.80 -8.64
C PHE A 109 10.12 -2.52 -7.13
N GLY A 110 9.21 -1.72 -6.56
CA GLY A 110 9.16 -1.45 -5.13
C GLY A 110 8.84 -2.72 -4.35
N GLY A 111 9.78 -3.21 -3.55
CA GLY A 111 9.64 -4.46 -2.80
C GLY A 111 9.57 -5.74 -3.67
N MET A 112 9.91 -5.67 -4.96
CA MET A 112 9.99 -6.85 -5.84
C MET A 112 11.40 -7.42 -5.93
N ILE A 113 11.44 -8.71 -6.29
CA ILE A 113 12.65 -9.44 -6.64
C ILE A 113 12.98 -9.19 -8.12
N LEU A 114 14.23 -8.80 -8.41
CA LEU A 114 14.69 -8.45 -9.76
C LEU A 114 15.76 -9.44 -10.23
N PRO A 115 15.41 -10.43 -11.07
CA PRO A 115 16.38 -11.43 -11.52
C PRO A 115 17.43 -10.80 -12.44
N GLY A 116 17.04 -9.82 -13.27
CA GLY A 116 17.87 -9.33 -14.38
C GLY A 116 17.75 -7.83 -14.69
N SER A 117 18.57 -7.35 -15.62
CA SER A 117 18.57 -5.99 -16.18
C SER A 117 19.15 -6.01 -17.58
N PRO A 118 18.66 -5.15 -18.50
CA PRO A 118 19.14 -5.09 -19.88
C PRO A 118 20.57 -4.55 -19.99
N LEU A 119 21.12 -3.97 -18.92
CA LEU A 119 22.48 -3.45 -18.90
C LEU A 119 23.50 -4.59 -18.70
N PRO A 120 24.42 -4.81 -19.65
CA PRO A 120 25.47 -5.81 -19.48
C PRO A 120 26.40 -5.40 -18.33
N GLY A 121 26.75 -6.37 -17.48
CA GLY A 121 27.71 -6.14 -16.39
C GLY A 121 27.19 -5.28 -15.23
N MET A 122 25.90 -5.39 -14.91
CA MET A 122 25.31 -4.71 -13.76
C MET A 122 26.15 -4.87 -12.49
N ARG A 123 26.48 -3.73 -11.87
CA ARG A 123 27.32 -3.70 -10.67
C ARG A 123 26.53 -4.21 -9.46
N THR A 124 26.88 -5.39 -8.98
CA THR A 124 26.43 -5.95 -7.70
C THR A 124 27.41 -5.56 -6.61
N ILE A 125 26.91 -4.94 -5.55
CA ILE A 125 27.67 -4.58 -4.35
C ILE A 125 27.09 -5.40 -3.20
N GLU A 126 27.90 -6.32 -2.68
CA GLU A 126 27.52 -7.13 -1.53
C GLU A 126 27.76 -6.36 -0.23
N ILE A 127 26.77 -6.38 0.67
CA ILE A 127 26.82 -5.71 1.96
C ILE A 127 27.13 -6.75 3.05
N ASN A 128 28.38 -6.78 3.46
CA ASN A 128 28.90 -7.81 4.38
C ASN A 128 28.77 -7.43 5.87
N SER A 129 28.15 -6.30 6.18
CA SER A 129 28.02 -5.79 7.55
C SER A 129 26.56 -5.54 7.88
N PHE A 130 26.07 -6.21 8.92
CA PHE A 130 24.69 -6.05 9.41
C PHE A 130 24.32 -4.60 9.69
N PHE A 131 25.17 -3.86 10.42
CA PHE A 131 24.92 -2.46 10.74
C PHE A 131 24.87 -1.58 9.50
N THR A 132 25.74 -1.83 8.52
CA THR A 132 25.73 -1.08 7.25
C THR A 132 24.45 -1.35 6.47
N GLY A 133 24.03 -2.62 6.37
CA GLY A 133 22.77 -3.02 5.75
C GLY A 133 21.56 -2.37 6.43
N LEU A 134 21.51 -2.41 7.77
CA LEU A 134 20.43 -1.82 8.56
C LEU A 134 20.32 -0.31 8.33
N ILE A 135 21.44 0.42 8.42
CA ILE A 135 21.47 1.88 8.18
C ILE A 135 21.00 2.19 6.75
N LEU A 136 21.43 1.40 5.77
CA LEU A 136 21.07 1.61 4.37
C LEU A 136 19.58 1.38 4.12
N VAL A 137 18.99 0.33 4.71
CA VAL A 137 17.54 0.08 4.67
C VAL A 137 16.77 1.26 5.27
N ILE A 138 17.21 1.75 6.44
CA ILE A 138 16.55 2.89 7.12
C ILE A 138 16.63 4.14 6.25
N ILE A 139 17.81 4.47 5.71
CA ILE A 139 18.00 5.67 4.88
C ILE A 139 17.16 5.58 3.60
N LEU A 140 17.23 4.47 2.87
CA LEU A 140 16.44 4.28 1.65
C LEU A 140 14.94 4.31 1.93
N GLY A 141 14.50 3.68 3.01
CA GLY A 141 13.12 3.74 3.45
C GLY A 141 12.65 5.16 3.76
N ILE A 142 13.44 5.93 4.51
CA ILE A 142 13.13 7.34 4.82
C ILE A 142 13.07 8.17 3.55
N ILE A 143 14.02 8.01 2.62
CA ILE A 143 14.02 8.71 1.34
C ILE A 143 12.76 8.35 0.55
N GLY A 144 12.45 7.07 0.40
CA GLY A 144 11.26 6.58 -0.29
C GLY A 144 9.97 7.14 0.30
N LEU A 145 9.86 7.16 1.63
CA LEU A 145 8.71 7.70 2.35
C LEU A 145 8.57 9.21 2.18
N VAL A 146 9.66 9.99 2.31
CA VAL A 146 9.63 11.45 2.15
C VAL A 146 9.24 11.82 0.72
N LEU A 147 9.84 11.17 -0.27
CA LEU A 147 9.52 11.39 -1.68
C LEU A 147 8.10 10.93 -2.01
N GLY A 148 7.62 9.85 -1.40
CA GLY A 148 6.26 9.37 -1.55
C GLY A 148 5.24 10.35 -0.95
N ILE A 149 5.43 10.82 0.29
CA ILE A 149 4.55 11.85 0.88
C ILE A 149 4.51 13.11 0.01
N PHE A 150 5.66 13.51 -0.56
CA PHE A 150 5.73 14.62 -1.51
C PHE A 150 4.90 14.34 -2.76
N TYR A 151 5.06 13.15 -3.33
CA TYR A 151 4.31 12.68 -4.49
C TYR A 151 2.79 12.71 -4.27
N TYR A 152 2.31 12.08 -3.19
CA TYR A 152 0.90 12.07 -2.82
C TYR A 152 0.38 13.48 -2.51
N SER A 153 1.21 14.38 -1.98
CA SER A 153 0.83 15.78 -1.75
C SER A 153 0.60 16.55 -3.06
N ILE A 154 1.45 16.34 -4.07
CA ILE A 154 1.28 16.95 -5.40
C ILE A 154 0.02 16.42 -6.08
N ILE A 155 -0.21 15.10 -6.05
CA ILE A 155 -1.43 14.51 -6.61
C ILE A 155 -2.66 15.08 -5.91
N GLY A 156 -2.64 15.10 -4.58
CA GLY A 156 -3.74 15.67 -3.78
C GLY A 156 -4.07 17.09 -4.22
N GLN A 157 -3.06 17.96 -4.39
CA GLN A 157 -3.27 19.33 -4.85
C GLN A 157 -3.77 19.44 -6.29
N THR A 158 -3.30 18.56 -7.17
CA THR A 158 -3.74 18.51 -8.58
C THR A 158 -5.21 18.11 -8.68
N CYS A 159 -5.66 17.21 -7.81
CA CYS A 159 -7.04 16.73 -7.75
C CYS A 159 -7.97 17.57 -6.85
N ALA A 160 -7.44 18.54 -6.09
CA ALA A 160 -8.23 19.32 -5.14
C ALA A 160 -9.22 20.27 -5.84
N TYR A 161 -10.45 20.36 -5.33
CA TYR A 161 -11.44 21.34 -5.80
C TYR A 161 -11.00 22.78 -5.52
N SER A 162 -10.31 23.01 -4.41
CA SER A 162 -9.69 24.29 -4.07
C SER A 162 -8.17 24.12 -4.08
N ARG A 163 -7.50 24.76 -5.04
CA ARG A 163 -6.05 24.71 -5.16
C ARG A 163 -5.40 25.48 -4.02
N GLY A 164 -4.94 24.76 -3.01
CA GLY A 164 -3.99 25.28 -2.03
C GLY A 164 -2.55 25.24 -2.56
N LYS A 165 -1.66 26.06 -2.00
CA LYS A 165 -0.21 25.96 -2.26
C LYS A 165 0.45 24.97 -1.29
N LEU A 166 1.32 24.10 -1.79
CA LEU A 166 2.21 23.31 -0.92
C LEU A 166 3.27 24.23 -0.32
N THR A 167 3.10 24.62 0.94
CA THR A 167 4.16 25.30 1.68
C THR A 167 5.02 24.26 2.39
N PHE A 168 6.30 24.56 2.60
CA PHE A 168 7.23 23.67 3.31
C PHE A 168 6.71 23.30 4.71
N ARG A 169 6.12 24.27 5.43
CA ARG A 169 5.50 24.02 6.74
C ARG A 169 4.33 23.05 6.67
N LYS A 170 3.46 23.19 5.66
CA LYS A 170 2.34 22.26 5.45
C LYS A 170 2.85 20.87 5.09
N PHE A 171 3.86 20.77 4.23
CA PHE A 171 4.51 19.51 3.88
C PHE A 171 5.07 18.80 5.12
N LEU A 172 5.87 19.48 5.95
CA LEU A 172 6.43 18.89 7.17
C LEU A 172 5.34 18.43 8.15
N LYS A 173 4.28 19.23 8.32
CA LYS A 173 3.13 18.85 9.17
C LYS A 173 2.46 17.59 8.64
N ASN A 174 2.16 17.54 7.34
CA ASN A 174 1.55 16.38 6.71
C ASN A 174 2.44 15.15 6.80
N ALA A 175 3.74 15.31 6.55
CA ALA A 175 4.72 14.24 6.67
C ALA A 175 4.77 13.69 8.09
N SER A 176 4.82 14.54 9.11
CA SER A 176 4.81 14.11 10.51
C SER A 176 3.53 13.32 10.86
N ASN A 177 2.36 13.75 10.39
CA ASN A 177 1.10 13.05 10.62
C ASN A 177 1.05 11.68 9.90
N ILE A 178 1.57 11.59 8.66
CA ILE A 178 1.63 10.31 7.92
C ILE A 178 2.62 9.35 8.60
N VAL A 179 3.79 9.83 9.02
CA VAL A 179 4.76 9.02 9.78
C VAL A 179 4.15 8.53 11.08
N LEU A 180 3.49 9.40 11.86
CA LEU A 180 2.79 9.00 13.08
C LEU A 180 1.68 7.98 12.81
N MET A 181 0.94 8.13 11.71
CA MET A 181 -0.06 7.15 11.28
C MET A 181 0.57 5.78 11.01
N LEU A 182 1.68 5.74 10.26
CA LEU A 182 2.39 4.51 9.95
C LEU A 182 2.97 3.84 11.19
N LEU A 183 3.56 4.62 12.11
CA LEU A 183 4.03 4.11 13.40
C LEU A 183 2.89 3.56 14.24
N ALA A 184 1.74 4.23 14.29
CA ALA A 184 0.56 3.77 15.01
C ALA A 184 -0.01 2.47 14.40
N LEU A 185 -0.07 2.37 13.07
CA LEU A 185 -0.51 1.16 12.37
C LEU A 185 0.46 0.00 12.57
N PHE A 186 1.77 0.26 12.52
CA PHE A 186 2.80 -0.73 12.78
C PHE A 186 2.74 -1.25 14.22
N ALA A 187 2.64 -0.34 15.20
CA ALA A 187 2.47 -0.70 16.61
C ALA A 187 1.18 -1.49 16.85
N ALA A 188 0.06 -1.09 16.26
CA ALA A 188 -1.20 -1.83 16.34
C ALA A 188 -1.07 -3.23 15.71
N GLY A 189 -0.38 -3.35 14.57
CA GLY A 189 -0.08 -4.63 13.94
C GLY A 189 0.75 -5.55 14.84
N LEU A 190 1.82 -5.04 15.47
CA LEU A 190 2.64 -5.81 16.41
C LEU A 190 1.84 -6.30 17.62
N VAL A 191 1.00 -5.42 18.19
CA VAL A 191 0.13 -5.79 19.33
C VAL A 191 -0.90 -6.85 18.92
N LEU A 192 -1.40 -6.83 17.68
CA LEU A 192 -2.34 -7.82 17.15
C LEU A 192 -1.67 -9.13 16.72
N LEU A 193 -0.39 -9.10 16.32
CA LEU A 193 0.34 -10.31 15.91
C LEU A 193 0.46 -11.32 17.05
N LEU A 194 0.75 -10.86 18.28
CA LEU A 194 0.88 -11.71 19.46
C LEU A 194 -0.38 -12.56 19.77
N PRO A 195 -1.59 -11.99 19.91
CA PRO A 195 -2.78 -12.80 20.17
C PRO A 195 -3.14 -13.69 18.97
N VAL A 196 -2.89 -13.24 17.74
CA VAL A 196 -3.14 -14.04 16.53
C VAL A 196 -2.21 -15.27 16.51
N SER A 197 -0.91 -15.10 16.80
CA SER A 197 0.04 -16.22 16.84
C SER A 197 -0.28 -17.19 17.97
N CYS A 198 -0.62 -16.68 19.17
CA CYS A 198 -1.02 -17.53 20.28
C CYS A 198 -2.28 -18.34 19.95
N LEU A 199 -3.29 -17.70 19.35
CA LEU A 199 -4.50 -18.39 18.90
C LEU A 199 -4.19 -19.45 17.85
N PHE A 200 -3.33 -19.15 16.87
CA PHE A 200 -2.90 -20.11 15.86
C PHE A 200 -2.26 -21.34 16.50
N THR A 201 -1.29 -21.15 17.41
CA THR A 201 -0.62 -22.27 18.10
C THR A 201 -1.61 -23.12 18.90
N LEU A 202 -2.55 -22.50 19.62
CA LEU A 202 -3.58 -23.23 20.37
C LEU A 202 -4.49 -24.05 19.47
N LEU A 203 -4.91 -23.51 18.32
CA LEU A 203 -5.74 -24.22 17.35
C LEU A 203 -4.97 -25.34 16.63
N ALA A 204 -3.68 -25.13 16.37
CA ALA A 204 -2.83 -26.10 15.70
C ALA A 204 -2.66 -27.39 16.52
N PHE A 205 -2.73 -27.31 17.85
CA PHE A 205 -2.78 -28.50 18.72
C PHE A 205 -4.02 -29.38 18.50
N ILE A 206 -5.14 -28.80 18.06
CA ILE A 206 -6.36 -29.56 17.75
C ILE A 206 -6.27 -30.13 16.34
N SER A 207 -6.01 -29.24 15.37
CA SER A 207 -5.85 -29.61 13.96
C SER A 207 -5.25 -28.43 13.20
N ILE A 208 -4.18 -28.70 12.43
CA ILE A 208 -3.53 -27.72 11.57
C ILE A 208 -4.51 -27.12 10.56
N SER A 209 -5.37 -27.94 9.94
CA SER A 209 -6.36 -27.48 8.97
C SER A 209 -7.37 -26.51 9.58
N VAL A 210 -7.82 -26.79 10.80
CA VAL A 210 -8.75 -25.91 11.53
C VAL A 210 -8.07 -24.58 11.87
N ALA A 211 -6.81 -24.62 12.33
CA ALA A 211 -6.03 -23.42 12.62
C ALA A 211 -5.88 -22.51 11.39
N GLN A 212 -5.62 -23.11 10.22
CA GLN A 212 -5.51 -22.38 8.95
C GLN A 212 -6.84 -21.71 8.56
N VAL A 213 -7.96 -22.43 8.61
CA VAL A 213 -9.28 -21.89 8.25
C VAL A 213 -9.69 -20.76 9.19
N ILE A 214 -9.55 -20.94 10.50
CA ILE A 214 -9.91 -19.90 11.48
C ILE A 214 -9.02 -18.67 11.34
N SER A 215 -7.72 -18.88 11.12
CA SER A 215 -6.78 -17.77 10.92
C SER A 215 -7.08 -17.00 9.63
N LEU A 216 -7.48 -17.69 8.55
CA LEU A 216 -7.94 -17.03 7.34
C LEU A 216 -9.16 -16.14 7.60
N ILE A 217 -10.16 -16.64 8.33
CA ILE A 217 -11.35 -15.85 8.72
C ILE A 217 -10.93 -14.63 9.54
N LEU A 218 -10.00 -14.80 10.48
CA LEU A 218 -9.47 -13.71 11.29
C LEU A 218 -8.74 -12.65 10.45
N PHE A 219 -7.88 -13.06 9.51
CA PHE A 219 -7.21 -12.15 8.57
C PHE A 219 -8.21 -11.39 7.70
N LEU A 220 -9.26 -12.05 7.20
CA LEU A 220 -10.34 -11.39 6.46
C LEU A 220 -11.08 -10.38 7.34
N GLY A 221 -11.32 -10.71 8.60
CA GLY A 221 -11.90 -9.79 9.59
C GLY A 221 -11.02 -8.57 9.86
N LEU A 222 -9.70 -8.78 9.99
CA LEU A 222 -8.72 -7.70 10.16
C LEU A 222 -8.60 -6.82 8.91
N ALA A 223 -8.70 -7.40 7.71
CA ALA A 223 -8.71 -6.64 6.46
C ALA A 223 -9.88 -5.64 6.40
N TRP A 224 -10.99 -5.94 7.08
CA TRP A 224 -12.13 -5.01 7.18
C TRP A 224 -11.79 -3.72 7.93
N LEU A 225 -10.75 -3.70 8.78
CA LEU A 225 -10.26 -2.50 9.48
C LEU A 225 -9.62 -1.48 8.53
N ILE A 226 -9.31 -1.86 7.28
CA ILE A 226 -8.80 -0.93 6.27
C ILE A 226 -9.87 0.11 5.92
N ILE A 227 -11.15 -0.30 5.79
CA ILE A 227 -12.24 0.57 5.35
C ILE A 227 -12.40 1.82 6.25
N PRO A 228 -12.48 1.71 7.59
CA PRO A 228 -12.59 2.89 8.45
C PRO A 228 -11.35 3.80 8.44
N LEU A 229 -10.19 3.31 8.03
CA LEU A 229 -8.94 4.07 8.02
C LEU A 229 -8.52 4.56 6.63
N PHE A 230 -9.16 4.05 5.57
CA PHE A 230 -8.77 4.27 4.17
C PHE A 230 -8.62 5.74 3.80
N PHE A 231 -9.51 6.60 4.28
CA PHE A 231 -9.52 8.04 3.95
C PHE A 231 -8.70 8.91 4.92
N THR A 232 -8.05 8.32 5.93
CA THR A 232 -7.17 9.03 6.85
C THR A 232 -6.03 9.78 6.14
N PRO A 233 -5.24 9.15 5.23
CA PRO A 233 -4.18 9.87 4.50
C PRO A 233 -4.74 11.02 3.65
N HIS A 234 -5.87 10.83 2.97
CA HIS A 234 -6.50 11.88 2.16
C HIS A 234 -6.92 13.07 3.01
N ALA A 235 -7.46 12.82 4.21
CA ALA A 235 -7.83 13.85 5.16
C ALA A 235 -6.63 14.63 5.73
N ILE A 236 -5.50 13.96 5.97
CA ILE A 236 -4.25 14.61 6.38
C ILE A 236 -3.73 15.52 5.24
N LEU A 237 -3.68 14.99 4.02
CA LEU A 237 -3.05 15.67 2.89
C LEU A 237 -3.86 16.85 2.35
N LEU A 238 -5.19 16.73 2.29
CA LEU A 238 -6.07 17.77 1.75
C LEU A 238 -6.59 18.75 2.82
N SER A 239 -7.01 18.24 3.98
CA SER A 239 -7.85 18.99 4.92
C SER A 239 -7.07 19.61 6.10
N ASP A 240 -5.73 19.56 6.09
CA ASP A 240 -4.85 20.11 7.14
C ASP A 240 -5.15 19.58 8.56
N PHE A 241 -5.84 18.44 8.68
CA PHE A 241 -6.19 17.85 9.96
C PHE A 241 -4.99 17.23 10.67
N ARG A 242 -5.03 17.21 12.00
CA ARG A 242 -4.13 16.36 12.81
C ARG A 242 -4.58 14.90 12.66
N LEU A 243 -3.66 13.96 12.91
CA LEU A 243 -3.92 12.52 12.76
C LEU A 243 -5.24 12.08 13.41
N MET A 244 -5.49 12.46 14.66
CA MET A 244 -6.70 12.03 15.38
C MET A 244 -7.99 12.55 14.75
N ASP A 245 -7.98 13.78 14.24
CA ASP A 245 -9.15 14.37 13.57
C ASP A 245 -9.39 13.73 12.21
N ALA A 246 -8.31 13.40 11.49
CA ALA A 246 -8.36 12.64 10.24
C ALA A 246 -8.93 11.22 10.44
N ILE A 247 -8.50 10.51 11.49
CA ILE A 247 -9.02 9.18 11.85
C ILE A 247 -10.51 9.28 12.20
N LYS A 248 -10.91 10.21 13.08
CA LYS A 248 -12.32 10.40 13.47
C LYS A 248 -13.20 10.71 12.26
N LEU A 249 -12.69 11.52 11.33
CA LEU A 249 -13.40 11.84 10.11
C LEU A 249 -13.53 10.62 9.21
N SER A 250 -12.43 9.91 8.92
CA SER A 250 -12.43 8.68 8.11
C SER A 250 -13.39 7.63 8.69
N TRP A 251 -13.35 7.42 10.01
CA TRP A 251 -14.27 6.53 10.72
C TRP A 251 -15.74 6.97 10.61
N ARG A 252 -16.01 8.28 10.66
CA ARG A 252 -17.36 8.80 10.46
C ARG A 252 -17.82 8.58 9.02
N MET A 253 -16.94 8.75 8.03
CA MET A 253 -17.28 8.50 6.63
C MET A 253 -17.60 7.03 6.39
N SER A 254 -16.77 6.11 6.87
CA SER A 254 -16.93 4.67 6.62
C SER A 254 -18.24 4.11 7.18
N ARG A 255 -18.75 4.63 8.30
CA ARG A 255 -20.05 4.19 8.84
C ARG A 255 -21.19 4.36 7.84
N TRP A 256 -21.16 5.39 7.02
CA TRP A 256 -22.18 5.69 6.01
C TRP A 256 -21.81 5.20 4.61
N LEU A 257 -20.52 5.14 4.31
CA LEU A 257 -20.00 4.92 2.97
C LEU A 257 -19.19 3.62 2.85
N SER A 258 -19.35 2.66 3.77
CA SER A 258 -18.58 1.40 3.78
C SER A 258 -18.76 0.63 2.49
N GLY A 259 -19.99 0.43 2.01
CA GLY A 259 -20.27 -0.33 0.78
C GLY A 259 -19.56 0.25 -0.45
N PRO A 260 -19.81 1.53 -0.80
CA PRO A 260 -19.11 2.19 -1.91
C PRO A 260 -17.59 2.22 -1.75
N THR A 261 -17.08 2.45 -0.52
CA THR A 261 -15.64 2.48 -0.26
C THR A 261 -15.01 1.10 -0.45
N SER A 262 -15.65 0.02 0.03
CA SER A 262 -15.19 -1.35 -0.17
C SER A 262 -15.13 -1.71 -1.65
N PHE A 263 -16.17 -1.40 -2.42
CA PHE A 263 -16.18 -1.67 -3.86
C PHE A 263 -15.07 -0.89 -4.57
N PHE A 264 -14.85 0.37 -4.20
CA PHE A 264 -13.75 1.16 -4.75
C PHE A 264 -12.37 0.57 -4.43
N ILE A 265 -12.12 0.16 -3.19
CA ILE A 265 -10.86 -0.46 -2.77
C ILE A 265 -10.63 -1.74 -3.56
N ILE A 266 -11.64 -2.61 -3.64
CA ILE A 266 -11.55 -3.88 -4.38
C ILE A 266 -11.28 -3.61 -5.86
N ALA A 267 -12.00 -2.64 -6.48
CA ALA A 267 -11.76 -2.25 -7.86
C ALA A 267 -10.33 -1.73 -8.07
N CYS A 268 -9.81 -0.90 -7.16
CA CYS A 268 -8.42 -0.44 -7.23
C CYS A 268 -7.42 -1.60 -7.13
N VAL A 269 -7.64 -2.55 -6.21
CA VAL A 269 -6.76 -3.72 -6.06
C VAL A 269 -6.80 -4.59 -7.31
N ILE A 270 -7.99 -4.88 -7.86
CA ILE A 270 -8.13 -5.68 -9.07
C ILE A 270 -7.46 -4.99 -10.26
N LEU A 271 -7.68 -3.68 -10.44
CA LEU A 271 -7.07 -2.93 -11.53
C LEU A 271 -5.54 -2.85 -11.37
N PHE A 272 -5.06 -2.53 -10.17
CA PHE A 272 -3.64 -2.45 -9.88
C PHE A 272 -2.93 -3.79 -10.14
N GLN A 273 -3.43 -4.87 -9.53
CA GLN A 273 -2.82 -6.19 -9.68
C GLN A 273 -2.99 -6.75 -11.10
N GLY A 274 -4.21 -6.66 -11.66
CA GLY A 274 -4.51 -7.19 -12.99
C GLY A 274 -3.69 -6.51 -14.09
N LEU A 275 -3.50 -5.19 -13.99
CA LEU A 275 -2.67 -4.48 -14.96
C LEU A 275 -1.17 -4.71 -14.70
N ASN A 276 -0.72 -4.81 -13.44
CA ASN A 276 0.68 -5.11 -13.14
C ASN A 276 1.11 -6.46 -13.72
N LEU A 277 0.25 -7.48 -13.74
CA LEU A 277 0.52 -8.75 -14.42
C LEU A 277 0.82 -8.58 -15.92
N ILE A 278 0.20 -7.59 -16.58
CA ILE A 278 0.43 -7.30 -17.99
C ILE A 278 1.76 -6.54 -18.16
N TRP A 279 2.03 -5.59 -17.28
CA TRP A 279 3.23 -4.73 -17.35
C TRP A 279 4.52 -5.44 -16.97
N THR A 280 4.44 -6.61 -16.34
CA THR A 280 5.59 -7.48 -16.02
C THR A 280 5.76 -8.66 -16.98
N ILE A 281 4.96 -8.76 -18.06
CA ILE A 281 5.16 -9.78 -19.10
C ILE A 281 6.56 -9.66 -19.75
N PRO A 282 7.07 -8.46 -20.10
CA PRO A 282 8.42 -8.34 -20.61
C PRO A 282 9.46 -8.80 -19.57
N SER A 283 10.47 -9.55 -20.03
CA SER A 283 11.54 -9.99 -19.14
C SER A 283 12.34 -8.81 -18.57
N SER A 284 12.88 -8.99 -17.36
CA SER A 284 13.69 -7.97 -16.66
C SER A 284 14.96 -7.58 -17.41
N ASP A 285 15.45 -8.44 -18.31
CA ASP A 285 16.62 -8.20 -19.17
C ASP A 285 16.29 -7.52 -20.50
N SER A 286 15.03 -7.16 -20.72
CA SER A 286 14.56 -6.55 -21.97
C SER A 286 14.21 -5.08 -21.80
N TRP A 287 14.64 -4.26 -22.76
CA TRP A 287 14.24 -2.85 -22.86
C TRP A 287 12.74 -2.65 -23.04
N LEU A 288 12.00 -3.69 -23.48
CA LEU A 288 10.55 -3.64 -23.60
C LEU A 288 9.85 -3.36 -22.26
N LEU A 289 10.51 -3.68 -21.14
CA LEU A 289 10.01 -3.42 -19.78
C LEU A 289 9.84 -1.93 -19.46
N LEU A 290 10.48 -1.02 -20.22
CA LEU A 290 10.23 0.42 -20.12
C LEU A 290 8.73 0.75 -20.29
N ILE A 291 8.05 0.08 -21.22
CA ILE A 291 6.60 0.26 -21.44
C ILE A 291 5.84 -0.15 -20.17
N GLY A 292 6.27 -1.23 -19.52
CA GLY A 292 5.72 -1.68 -18.24
C GLY A 292 5.91 -0.66 -17.13
N ILE A 293 7.09 -0.05 -17.03
CA ILE A 293 7.38 1.02 -16.06
C ILE A 293 6.43 2.22 -16.27
N PHE A 294 6.29 2.69 -17.50
CA PHE A 294 5.37 3.79 -17.82
C PHE A 294 3.90 3.42 -17.56
N GLY A 295 3.49 2.21 -17.92
CA GLY A 295 2.15 1.68 -17.67
C GLY A 295 1.83 1.64 -16.17
N HIS A 296 2.72 1.06 -15.37
CA HIS A 296 2.61 1.01 -13.91
C HIS A 296 2.54 2.42 -13.30
N ALA A 297 3.43 3.32 -13.70
CA ALA A 297 3.41 4.71 -13.26
C ALA A 297 2.07 5.39 -13.58
N PHE A 298 1.54 5.20 -14.78
CA PHE A 298 0.26 5.78 -15.18
C PHE A 298 -0.91 5.26 -14.34
N ILE A 299 -1.01 3.95 -14.15
CA ILE A 299 -2.12 3.32 -13.43
C ILE A 299 -2.08 3.64 -11.94
N SER A 300 -0.92 3.52 -11.31
CA SER A 300 -0.76 3.85 -9.89
C SER A 300 -1.16 5.29 -9.62
N THR A 301 -0.72 6.22 -10.48
CA THR A 301 -1.10 7.64 -10.41
C THR A 301 -2.61 7.84 -10.59
N ALA A 302 -3.21 7.20 -11.60
CA ALA A 302 -4.65 7.29 -11.86
C ALA A 302 -5.51 6.80 -10.70
N LEU A 303 -5.13 5.69 -10.07
CA LEU A 303 -5.84 5.14 -8.91
C LEU A 303 -5.67 6.04 -7.67
N ILE A 304 -4.49 6.62 -7.46
CA ILE A 304 -4.28 7.60 -6.39
C ILE A 304 -5.12 8.85 -6.65
N CYS A 305 -5.13 9.40 -7.87
CA CYS A 305 -5.99 10.51 -8.27
C CYS A 305 -7.47 10.21 -7.99
N ALA A 306 -7.95 9.04 -8.44
CA ALA A 306 -9.32 8.61 -8.20
C ALA A 306 -9.66 8.54 -6.71
N SER A 307 -8.72 8.09 -5.87
CA SER A 307 -8.94 8.01 -4.41
C SER A 307 -9.11 9.39 -3.75
N PHE A 308 -8.35 10.40 -4.19
CA PHE A 308 -8.52 11.79 -3.73
C PHE A 308 -9.83 12.41 -4.22
N ILE A 309 -10.24 12.10 -5.45
CA ILE A 309 -11.51 12.55 -6.02
C ILE A 309 -12.67 11.92 -5.23
N LEU A 310 -12.62 10.60 -4.97
CA LEU A 310 -13.62 9.90 -4.18
C LEU A 310 -13.76 10.50 -2.78
N TYR A 311 -12.62 10.75 -2.11
CA TYR A 311 -12.60 11.36 -0.79
C TYR A 311 -13.36 12.70 -0.76
N GLN A 312 -13.09 13.58 -1.72
CA GLN A 312 -13.75 14.89 -1.78
C GLN A 312 -15.23 14.79 -2.12
N GLN A 313 -15.61 13.90 -3.05
CA GLN A 313 -17.03 13.66 -3.39
C GLN A 313 -17.80 13.09 -2.19
N ASN A 314 -17.20 12.16 -1.45
CA ASN A 314 -17.76 11.59 -0.23
C ASN A 314 -17.91 12.63 0.88
N LEU A 315 -16.89 13.48 1.09
CA LEU A 315 -16.93 14.55 2.07
C LEU A 315 -18.04 15.55 1.74
N LYS A 316 -18.14 15.97 0.47
CA LYS A 316 -19.21 16.87 -0.01
C LYS A 316 -20.59 16.27 0.23
N TRP A 317 -20.78 15.00 -0.12
CA TRP A 317 -22.03 14.28 0.09
C TRP A 317 -22.42 14.22 1.58
N LEU A 318 -21.46 13.97 2.47
CA LEU A 318 -21.73 13.95 3.92
C LEU A 318 -22.16 15.32 4.46
N VAL A 319 -21.59 16.40 3.95
CA VAL A 319 -21.95 17.78 4.34
C VAL A 319 -23.34 18.12 3.83
N GLU A 320 -23.65 17.84 2.57
CA GLU A 320 -24.95 18.12 1.95
C GLU A 320 -26.10 17.35 2.60
N ASN A 321 -25.83 16.13 3.10
CA ASN A 321 -26.83 15.26 3.72
C ASN A 321 -26.77 15.25 5.26
N ALA A 322 -25.99 16.13 5.89
CA ALA A 322 -25.74 16.12 7.33
C ALA A 322 -27.03 16.25 8.17
N GLU A 323 -27.98 17.08 7.73
CA GLU A 323 -29.26 17.25 8.43
C GLU A 323 -30.13 16.00 8.37
N ILE A 324 -30.20 15.37 7.21
CA ILE A 324 -31.01 14.16 6.98
C ILE A 324 -30.45 13.00 7.82
N ILE A 325 -29.11 12.88 7.85
CA ILE A 325 -28.39 11.91 8.67
C ILE A 325 -28.67 12.13 10.16
N LYS A 326 -28.63 13.38 10.64
CA LYS A 326 -28.92 13.72 12.06
C LYS A 326 -30.35 13.40 12.47
N LYS A 327 -31.31 13.61 11.56
CA LYS A 327 -32.75 13.40 11.81
C LYS A 327 -33.17 11.92 11.74
N GLY A 328 -32.27 11.00 11.38
CA GLY A 328 -32.53 9.54 11.40
C GLY A 328 -33.44 9.03 10.28
N PHE A 329 -33.72 9.85 9.26
CA PHE A 329 -34.49 9.44 8.06
C PHE A 329 -33.73 8.44 7.18
N PHE A 330 -32.47 8.17 7.48
CA PHE A 330 -31.65 7.14 6.86
C PHE A 330 -31.48 5.99 7.86
N ARG A 331 -32.28 4.93 7.73
CA ARG A 331 -31.96 3.60 8.30
C ARG A 331 -31.19 2.82 7.24
N LYS A 332 -30.09 2.21 7.68
CA LYS A 332 -29.16 1.47 6.84
C LYS A 332 -29.80 0.26 6.17
#